data_AF-A0A9E4XDE1-F1
#
_entry.id   AF-A0A9E4XDE1-F1
#
_cell.length_a   1.000
_cell.length_b   1.000
_cell.length_c   1.000
_cell.angle_alpha   90.00
_cell.angle_beta   90.00
_cell.angle_gamma   90.00
#
_symmetry.space_group_name_H-M   'P 1'
#
loop_
_entity.id
_entity.type
_entity.pdbx_description
1 polymer ?
#
loop_
_entity_poly.entity_id
_entity_poly.type
_entity_poly.pdbx_seq_one_letter_code
_entity_poly.pdbx_strand_id
1 'polypeptide(L)'
;EGMGGAQMLLESYFGPPVYTRHLGTVSAQVYQSEDTYRVFIVGETVASFLGISTSLEDCKEEIRCLESLVESEVFQREVAKHR
;
A
#
# COMPACT_ATOMS: atom_id res chain seq x y z
N GLU A 1 18.81 8.80 -2.82
CA GLU A 1 17.43 8.29 -2.70
C GLU A 1 17.53 6.82 -2.34
N GLY A 2 17.26 6.46 -1.09
CA GLY A 2 17.38 5.09 -0.61
C GLY A 2 16.01 4.41 -0.62
N MET A 3 15.91 3.21 -1.18
CA MET A 3 14.70 2.39 -1.04
C MET A 3 14.49 2.06 0.45
N GLY A 4 13.26 2.19 0.93
CA GLY A 4 12.89 1.88 2.32
C GLY A 4 13.12 0.40 2.63
N GLY A 5 13.61 0.10 3.84
CA GLY A 5 13.96 -1.26 4.26
C GLY A 5 12.77 -2.24 4.18
N ALA A 6 11.56 -1.75 4.46
CA ALA A 6 10.35 -2.55 4.35
C ALA A 6 10.01 -2.95 2.90
N GLN A 7 10.24 -2.05 1.94
CA GLN A 7 10.04 -2.35 0.52
C GLN A 7 11.04 -3.39 0.03
N MET A 8 12.33 -3.24 0.38
CA MET A 8 13.35 -4.22 -0.02
C MET A 8 13.04 -5.63 0.49
N LEU A 9 12.50 -5.74 1.72
CA LEU A 9 12.06 -7.03 2.26
C LEU A 9 10.95 -7.63 1.41
N LEU A 10 9.89 -6.88 1.11
CA LEU A 10 8.78 -7.38 0.28
C LEU A 10 9.25 -7.78 -1.13
N GLU A 11 10.10 -6.97 -1.76
CA GLU A 11 10.65 -7.29 -3.07
C GLU A 11 11.52 -8.55 -3.07
N SER A 12 12.20 -8.87 -1.96
CA SER A 12 12.94 -10.11 -1.82
C SER A 12 12.05 -11.36 -1.76
N TYR A 13 10.80 -11.23 -1.29
CA TYR A 13 9.85 -12.34 -1.20
C TYR A 13 8.99 -12.50 -2.46
N PHE A 14 8.56 -11.40 -3.06
CA PHE A 14 7.56 -11.41 -4.13
C PHE A 14 8.05 -10.85 -5.46
N GLY A 15 9.26 -10.28 -5.52
CA GLY A 15 9.70 -9.46 -6.63
C GLY A 15 9.11 -8.04 -6.59
N PRO A 16 9.33 -7.22 -7.64
CA PRO A 16 8.84 -5.84 -7.65
C PRO A 16 7.31 -5.79 -7.61
N PRO A 17 6.72 -4.72 -7.03
CA PRO A 17 5.28 -4.57 -7.00
C PRO A 17 4.72 -4.42 -8.43
N VAL A 18 3.60 -5.11 -8.70
CA VAL A 18 2.88 -5.02 -9.97
C VAL A 18 2.01 -3.76 -10.06
N TYR A 19 1.73 -3.13 -8.91
CA TYR A 19 1.06 -1.83 -8.83
C TYR A 19 1.53 -1.08 -7.58
N THR A 20 1.68 0.24 -7.68
CA THR A 20 2.07 1.09 -6.56
C THR A 20 1.31 2.41 -6.62
N ARG A 21 0.87 2.87 -5.45
CA ARG A 21 0.23 4.17 -5.28
C ARG A 21 0.71 4.85 -4.00
N HIS A 22 1.08 6.12 -4.08
CA HIS A 22 1.45 6.91 -2.91
C HIS A 22 0.23 7.45 -2.18
N LEU A 23 0.15 7.20 -0.87
CA LEU A 23 -0.91 7.64 0.04
C LEU A 23 -0.30 8.55 1.12
N GLY A 24 0.37 9.62 0.71
CA GLY A 24 1.10 10.52 1.60
C GLY A 24 2.45 9.94 2.04
N THR A 25 2.61 9.64 3.33
CA THR A 25 3.87 9.13 3.93
C THR A 25 4.10 7.63 3.72
N VAL A 26 3.09 6.92 3.22
CA VAL A 26 3.14 5.49 2.91
C VAL A 26 2.71 5.26 1.47
N SER A 27 2.98 4.07 0.95
CA SER A 27 2.54 3.63 -0.37
C SER A 27 1.70 2.37 -0.24
N ALA A 28 0.59 2.29 -0.96
CA ALA A 28 -0.09 1.03 -1.18
C ALA A 28 0.59 0.32 -2.36
N GLN A 29 1.05 -0.91 -2.14
CA GLN A 29 1.77 -1.71 -3.11
C GLN A 29 1.08 -3.06 -3.28
N VAL A 30 0.96 -3.51 -4.52
CA VAL A 30 0.39 -4.82 -4.86
C VAL A 30 1.49 -5.71 -5.36
N TYR A 31 1.59 -6.90 -4.78
CA TYR A 31 2.55 -7.92 -5.16
C TYR A 31 1.80 -9.15 -5.67
N GLN A 32 2.30 -9.76 -6.74
CA GLN A 32 1.75 -11.00 -7.26
C GLN A 32 2.43 -12.19 -6.57
N SER A 33 1.63 -13.17 -6.15
CA SER A 33 2.11 -14.43 -5.59
C SER A 33 1.25 -15.54 -6.17
N GLU A 34 1.85 -16.36 -7.05
CA GLU A 34 1.15 -17.42 -7.78
C GLU A 34 -0.08 -16.85 -8.51
N ASP A 35 -1.29 -17.30 -8.12
CA ASP A 35 -2.57 -16.92 -8.72
C ASP A 35 -3.31 -15.81 -7.93
N THR A 36 -2.61 -15.13 -7.02
CA THR A 36 -3.20 -14.10 -6.14
C THR A 36 -2.39 -12.80 -6.16
N TYR A 37 -3.08 -11.72 -5.82
CA TYR A 37 -2.55 -10.37 -5.64
C TYR A 37 -2.70 -9.99 -4.17
N ARG A 38 -1.61 -9.52 -3.56
CA ARG A 38 -1.53 -9.15 -2.15
C ARG A 38 -1.25 -7.67 -2.02
N VAL A 39 -2.07 -6.98 -1.23
CA VAL A 39 -1.96 -5.54 -0.98
C VAL A 39 -1.22 -5.30 0.32
N PHE A 40 -0.22 -4.42 0.29
CA PHE A 40 0.52 -3.97 1.45
C PHE A 40 0.53 -2.44 1.53
N ILE A 41 0.48 -1.92 2.75
CA ILE A 41 0.82 -0.52 3.03
C ILE A 41 2.29 -0.49 3.48
N VAL A 42 3.11 0.27 2.75
CA VAL A 42 4.57 0.26 2.86
C VAL A 42 5.07 1.67 3.12
N GLY A 43 5.65 1.88 4.30
CA GLY A 43 6.43 3.07 4.66
C GLY A 43 7.94 2.78 4.60
N GLU A 44 8.75 3.70 5.13
CA GLU A 44 10.21 3.55 5.12
C GLU A 44 10.69 2.31 5.91
N THR A 45 10.08 2.08 7.08
CA THR A 45 10.51 1.04 8.04
C THR A 45 9.42 0.01 8.34
N VAL A 46 8.21 0.23 7.86
CA VAL A 46 7.05 -0.64 8.13
C VAL A 46 6.41 -1.12 6.84
N ALA A 47 6.04 -2.40 6.83
CA ALA A 47 5.14 -2.97 5.85
C ALA A 47 3.99 -3.66 6.61
N SER A 48 2.75 -3.37 6.22
CA SER A 48 1.57 -4.02 6.77
C SER A 48 0.77 -4.67 5.66
N PHE A 49 0.43 -5.95 5.83
CA PHE A 49 -0.51 -6.63 4.96
C PHE A 49 -1.91 -6.03 5.13
N LEU A 50 -2.58 -5.76 4.02
CA LEU A 50 -3.94 -5.21 4.01
C LEU A 50 -4.96 -6.26 3.54
N GLY A 51 -4.67 -6.95 2.44
CA GLY A 51 -5.64 -7.83 1.80
C GLY A 51 -5.08 -8.69 0.68
N ILE A 52 -5.90 -9.64 0.21
CA ILE A 52 -5.58 -10.55 -0.88
C ILE A 52 -6.80 -10.73 -1.79
N SER A 53 -6.60 -10.71 -3.10
CA SER A 53 -7.61 -11.03 -4.11
C SER A 53 -7.01 -11.87 -5.23
N THR A 54 -7.83 -12.60 -5.97
CA THR A 54 -7.44 -13.26 -7.23
C THR A 54 -7.49 -12.29 -8.43
N SER A 55 -8.03 -11.09 -8.25
CA SER A 55 -8.17 -10.05 -9.27
C SER A 55 -7.33 -8.82 -8.93
N LEU A 56 -6.45 -8.41 -9.86
CA LEU A 56 -5.66 -7.19 -9.72
C LEU A 56 -6.56 -5.94 -9.70
N GLU A 57 -7.67 -5.96 -10.43
CA GLU A 57 -8.59 -4.81 -10.49
C GLU A 57 -9.29 -4.59 -9.15
N ASP A 58 -9.63 -5.67 -8.42
CA ASP A 58 -10.22 -5.58 -7.08
C ASP A 58 -9.22 -4.95 -6.11
N CYS A 59 -7.94 -5.35 -6.18
CA CYS A 59 -6.89 -4.72 -5.38
C CYS A 59 -6.72 -3.23 -5.70
N LYS A 60 -6.81 -2.85 -6.99
CA LYS A 60 -6.75 -1.43 -7.39
C LYS A 60 -7.96 -0.66 -6.90
N GLU A 61 -9.16 -1.25 -6.93
CA GLU A 61 -10.38 -0.64 -6.40
C GLU A 61 -10.27 -0.42 -4.89
N GLU A 62 -9.77 -1.40 -4.14
CA GLU A 62 -9.51 -1.26 -2.70
C GLU A 62 -8.53 -0.11 -2.43
N ILE A 63 -7.43 -0.01 -3.20
CA ILE A 63 -6.48 1.10 -3.09
C ILE A 63 -7.14 2.45 -3.42
N ARG A 64 -8.02 2.53 -4.42
CA ARG A 64 -8.77 3.77 -4.73
C ARG A 64 -9.71 4.19 -3.60
N CYS A 65 -10.33 3.23 -2.92
CA CYS A 65 -11.12 3.51 -1.72
C CYS A 65 -10.23 4.08 -0.61
N LEU A 66 -9.02 3.54 -0.41
CA LEU A 66 -8.05 4.08 0.54
C LEU A 66 -7.59 5.49 0.17
N GLU A 67 -7.28 5.75 -1.11
CA GLU A 67 -6.98 7.09 -1.62
C GLU A 67 -8.09 8.08 -1.25
N SER A 68 -9.34 7.72 -1.55
CA SER A 68 -10.49 8.58 -1.25
C SER A 68 -10.64 8.83 0.24
N LEU A 69 -10.33 7.83 1.08
CA LEU A 69 -10.37 7.95 2.53
C LEU A 69 -9.26 8.88 3.05
N VAL A 70 -8.02 8.73 2.55
CA VAL A 70 -6.92 9.61 2.96
C VAL A 70 -7.13 11.05 2.49
N GLU A 71 -7.80 11.27 1.36
CA GLU A 71 -8.15 12.62 0.87
C GLU A 71 -9.36 13.22 1.60
N SER A 72 -10.10 12.42 2.37
CA SER A 72 -11.30 12.91 3.06
C SER A 72 -10.97 13.94 4.15
N GLU A 73 -11.76 15.02 4.22
CA GLU A 73 -11.59 16.07 5.22
C GLU A 73 -11.67 15.54 6.66
N VAL A 74 -12.49 14.51 6.89
CA VAL A 74 -12.66 13.88 8.21
C VAL A 74 -11.36 13.21 8.63
N PHE A 75 -10.77 12.41 7.74
CA PHE A 75 -9.51 11.73 8.02
C PHE A 75 -8.37 12.73 8.22
N GLN A 76 -8.24 13.73 7.33
CA GLN A 76 -7.22 14.76 7.43
C GLN A 76 -7.34 15.56 8.73
N ARG A 77 -8.56 15.89 9.17
CA ARG A 77 -8.80 16.55 10.46
C ARG A 77 -8.36 15.68 11.64
N GLU A 78 -8.61 14.38 11.59
CA GLU A 78 -8.20 13.48 12.68
C GLU A 78 -6.68 13.35 12.75
N VAL A 79 -6.03 13.12 11.60
CA VAL A 79 -4.56 13.03 11.52
C VAL A 79 -3.89 14.32 12.02
N ALA A 80 -4.47 15.49 11.73
CA ALA A 80 -3.94 16.77 12.20
C ALA A 80 -3.93 16.91 13.73
N LYS A 81 -4.77 16.17 14.48
CA LYS A 81 -4.74 16.17 15.95
C LYS A 81 -3.56 15.40 16.53
N HIS A 82 -2.96 14.51 15.74
CA HIS A 82 -1.87 13.62 16.15
C HIS A 82 -0.50 14.07 15.60
N ARG A 83 -0.44 15.23 14.95
CA ARG A 83 0.79 15.90 14.50
C ARG A 83 1.23 16.94 15.51
#